data_AF-A0A9J9KXZ4-F1
#
_entry.id   AF-A0A9J9KXZ4-F1
#
_cell.length_a   1.000
_cell.length_b   1.000
_cell.length_c   1.000
_cell.angle_alpha   90.00
_cell.angle_beta   90.00
_cell.angle_gamma   90.00
#
_symmetry.space_group_name_H-M   'P 1'
#
loop_
_entity.id
_entity.type
_entity.pdbx_description
1 polymer ?
#
loop_
_entity_poly.entity_id
_entity_poly.type
_entity_poly.pdbx_seq_one_letter_code
_entity_poly.pdbx_strand_id
1 'polypeptide(L)'
;MTMTLIEMDGFLRGKCLPGDMKVNETNAEYLVRKFAEAEAQLTSLTSQLESVVAENAALKSKAAELVHEASEVYSAYNSTITEPDGDFMDMQTLQEMQSVETPATDAFLAEVRASGIDQWIASRDGRWNGTSAEAQRFAAQIRQGGSV
;
A
#
# COMPACT_ATOMS: atom_id res chain seq x y z
N MET A 1 -15.07 -17.10 -3.97
CA MET A 1 -15.74 -17.81 -2.85
C MET A 1 -14.64 -18.51 -2.08
N THR A 2 -14.31 -18.03 -0.88
CA THR A 2 -13.24 -18.58 -0.05
C THR A 2 -13.72 -19.86 0.62
N MET A 3 -12.95 -20.93 0.48
CA MET A 3 -13.21 -22.21 1.11
C MET A 3 -13.02 -22.07 2.63
N THR A 4 -14.01 -22.45 3.43
CA THR A 4 -13.87 -22.45 4.88
C THR A 4 -12.90 -23.54 5.34
N LEU A 5 -12.38 -23.45 6.57
CA LEU A 5 -11.50 -24.47 7.13
C LEU A 5 -12.15 -25.86 7.19
N ILE A 6 -13.46 -25.92 7.45
CA ILE A 6 -14.23 -27.17 7.50
C ILE A 6 -14.36 -27.78 6.10
N GLU A 7 -14.65 -26.97 5.09
CA GLU A 7 -14.72 -27.43 3.70
C GLU A 7 -13.35 -27.88 3.18
N MET A 8 -12.28 -27.16 3.54
CA MET A 8 -10.91 -27.53 3.18
C MET A 8 -10.49 -28.86 3.83
N ASP A 9 -10.75 -29.07 5.13
CA ASP A 9 -10.48 -30.36 5.79
C ASP A 9 -11.30 -31.49 5.16
N GLY A 10 -12.57 -31.23 4.82
CA GLY A 10 -13.41 -32.17 4.09
C GLY A 10 -12.82 -32.57 2.74
N PHE A 11 -12.32 -31.61 1.96
CA PHE A 11 -11.72 -31.85 0.66
C PHE A 11 -10.40 -32.63 0.76
N LEU A 12 -9.52 -32.21 1.68
CA LEU A 12 -8.22 -32.86 1.89
C LEU A 12 -8.37 -34.31 2.38
N ARG A 13 -9.44 -34.61 3.13
CA ARG A 13 -9.76 -35.98 3.57
C ARG A 13 -10.61 -36.78 2.56
N GLY A 14 -10.96 -36.20 1.42
CA GLY A 14 -11.80 -36.84 0.40
C GLY A 14 -13.27 -37.02 0.80
N LYS A 15 -13.76 -36.26 1.79
CA LYS A 15 -15.15 -36.28 2.25
C LYS A 15 -16.08 -35.37 1.45
N CYS A 16 -15.54 -34.37 0.73
CA CYS A 16 -16.29 -33.50 -0.16
C CYS A 16 -15.45 -33.10 -1.38
N LEU A 17 -16.11 -32.67 -2.46
CA LEU A 17 -15.47 -32.14 -3.67
C LEU A 17 -15.86 -30.66 -3.88
N PRO A 18 -14.94 -29.80 -4.32
CA PRO A 18 -15.24 -28.41 -4.64
C PRO A 18 -16.20 -28.33 -5.83
N GLY A 19 -17.19 -27.43 -5.75
CA GLY A 19 -18.21 -27.29 -6.79
C GLY A 19 -17.67 -26.78 -8.14
N ASP A 20 -16.50 -26.16 -8.14
CA ASP A 20 -15.82 -25.64 -9.34
C ASP A 20 -14.67 -26.54 -9.82
N MET A 21 -14.62 -27.78 -9.34
CA MET A 21 -13.70 -28.80 -9.82
C MET A 21 -14.10 -29.25 -11.22
N LYS A 22 -13.13 -29.31 -12.14
CA LYS A 22 -13.39 -29.68 -13.54
C LYS A 22 -13.54 -31.20 -13.66
N VAL A 23 -14.26 -31.65 -14.68
CA VAL A 23 -14.37 -33.08 -15.01
C VAL A 23 -12.98 -33.62 -15.33
N ASN A 24 -12.64 -34.78 -14.74
CA ASN A 24 -11.33 -35.43 -14.83
C ASN A 24 -10.14 -34.63 -14.24
N GLU A 25 -10.40 -33.57 -13.48
CA GLU A 25 -9.37 -32.91 -12.67
C GLU A 25 -9.10 -33.75 -11.42
N THR A 26 -7.83 -33.96 -11.07
CA THR A 26 -7.44 -34.59 -9.80
C THR A 26 -7.39 -33.54 -8.69
N ASN A 27 -7.41 -33.96 -7.42
CA ASN A 27 -7.29 -33.03 -6.29
C ASN A 27 -6.01 -32.20 -6.35
N ALA A 28 -4.90 -32.80 -6.82
CA ALA A 28 -3.62 -32.11 -6.97
C ALA A 28 -3.69 -31.05 -8.08
N GLU A 29 -4.25 -31.39 -9.24
CA GLU A 29 -4.43 -30.44 -10.34
C GLU A 29 -5.36 -29.28 -9.94
N TYR A 30 -6.44 -29.57 -9.22
CA TYR A 30 -7.34 -28.56 -8.66
C TYR A 30 -6.59 -27.57 -7.77
N LEU A 31 -5.80 -28.07 -6.81
CA LEU A 31 -5.03 -27.24 -5.88
C LEU A 31 -3.98 -26.41 -6.62
N VAL A 32 -3.23 -27.01 -7.54
CA VAL A 32 -2.23 -26.30 -8.35
C VAL A 32 -2.89 -25.16 -9.14
N ARG A 33 -4.04 -25.42 -9.77
CA ARG A 33 -4.81 -24.38 -10.46
C ARG A 33 -5.24 -23.26 -9.50
N LYS A 34 -5.75 -23.60 -8.31
CA LYS A 34 -6.17 -22.60 -7.32
C LYS A 34 -5.04 -21.76 -6.77
N PHE A 35 -3.87 -22.35 -6.53
CA PHE A 35 -2.69 -21.59 -6.15
C PHE A 35 -2.23 -20.68 -7.27
N ALA A 36 -2.19 -21.15 -8.53
CA ALA A 36 -1.84 -20.32 -9.67
C ALA A 36 -2.83 -19.16 -9.89
N GLU A 37 -4.15 -19.41 -9.73
CA GLU A 37 -5.19 -18.37 -9.77
C GLU A 37 -4.96 -17.31 -8.68
N ALA A 38 -4.62 -17.73 -7.45
CA ALA A 38 -4.34 -16.82 -6.34
C ALA A 38 -3.04 -16.03 -6.55
N GLU A 39 -1.96 -16.66 -7.02
CA GLU A 39 -0.70 -16.00 -7.36
C GLU A 39 -0.87 -14.96 -8.48
N ALA A 40 -1.67 -15.27 -9.50
CA ALA A 40 -2.00 -14.35 -10.58
C ALA A 40 -2.80 -13.14 -10.06
N GLN A 41 -3.76 -13.36 -9.15
CA GLN A 41 -4.51 -12.28 -8.51
C GLN A 41 -3.60 -11.39 -7.65
N LEU A 42 -2.71 -11.99 -6.84
CA LEU A 42 -1.74 -11.23 -6.04
C LEU A 42 -0.81 -10.40 -6.91
N THR A 43 -0.29 -10.98 -8.01
CA THR A 43 0.57 -10.26 -8.96
C THR A 43 -0.17 -9.09 -9.60
N SER A 44 -1.42 -9.28 -10.00
CA SER A 44 -2.25 -8.22 -10.58
C SER A 44 -2.53 -7.10 -9.58
N LEU A 45 -2.88 -7.44 -8.33
CA LEU A 45 -3.12 -6.47 -7.26
C LEU A 45 -1.87 -5.66 -6.94
N THR A 46 -0.71 -6.31 -6.83
CA THR A 46 0.57 -5.63 -6.60
C THR A 46 0.90 -4.66 -7.73
N SER A 47 0.71 -5.06 -8.99
CA SER A 47 0.95 -4.17 -10.14
C SER A 47 0.00 -2.96 -10.17
N GLN A 48 -1.29 -3.18 -9.90
CA GLN A 48 -2.26 -2.07 -9.81
C GLN A 48 -1.91 -1.09 -8.68
N LEU A 49 -1.48 -1.62 -7.55
CA LEU A 49 -1.05 -0.83 -6.41
C LEU A 49 0.21 0.00 -6.73
N GLU A 50 1.22 -0.58 -7.36
CA GLU A 50 2.42 0.15 -7.81
C GLU A 50 2.05 1.32 -8.73
N SER A 51 1.11 1.08 -9.66
CA SER A 51 0.58 2.14 -10.54
C SER A 51 -0.11 3.26 -9.76
N VAL A 52 -0.98 2.93 -8.80
CA VAL A 52 -1.68 3.91 -7.96
C VAL A 52 -0.73 4.68 -7.05
N VAL A 53 0.32 4.03 -6.54
CA VAL A 53 1.37 4.70 -5.74
C VAL A 53 2.13 5.70 -6.61
N ALA A 54 2.50 5.33 -7.85
CA ALA A 54 3.17 6.23 -8.78
C ALA A 54 2.29 7.43 -9.18
N GLU A 55 1.00 7.20 -9.47
CA GLU A 55 0.05 8.26 -9.80
C GLU A 55 -0.16 9.22 -8.62
N ASN A 56 -0.31 8.69 -7.39
CA ASN A 56 -0.40 9.52 -6.19
C ASN A 56 0.86 10.38 -5.96
N ALA A 57 2.05 9.84 -6.21
CA ALA A 57 3.29 10.62 -6.13
C ALA A 57 3.32 11.76 -7.15
N ALA A 58 2.88 11.50 -8.39
CA ALA A 58 2.78 12.52 -9.43
C ALA A 58 1.74 13.60 -9.09
N LEU A 59 0.57 13.20 -8.58
CA LEU A 59 -0.48 14.13 -8.13
C LEU A 59 -0.01 15.01 -6.98
N LYS A 60 0.70 14.44 -5.98
CA LYS A 60 1.29 15.21 -4.88
C LYS A 60 2.30 16.24 -5.40
N SER A 61 3.17 15.85 -6.34
CA SER A 61 4.11 16.78 -6.98
C SER A 61 3.38 17.91 -7.71
N LYS A 62 2.35 17.58 -8.50
CA LYS A 62 1.59 18.58 -9.25
C LYS A 62 0.79 19.51 -8.34
N ALA A 63 0.23 18.99 -7.25
CA ALA A 63 -0.44 19.80 -6.24
C ALA A 63 0.54 20.81 -5.61
N ALA A 64 1.75 20.37 -5.26
CA ALA A 64 2.79 21.26 -4.72
C ALA A 64 3.19 22.38 -5.70
N GLU A 65 3.35 22.06 -6.99
CA GLU A 65 3.62 23.05 -8.03
C GLU A 65 2.48 24.08 -8.14
N LEU A 66 1.22 23.63 -8.16
CA LEU A 66 0.06 24.52 -8.26
C LEU A 66 -0.11 25.40 -7.01
N VAL A 67 0.16 24.86 -5.81
CA VAL A 67 0.19 25.67 -4.59
C VAL A 67 1.24 26.76 -4.68
N HIS A 68 2.43 26.43 -5.18
CA HIS A 68 3.51 27.40 -5.33
C HIS A 68 3.15 28.51 -6.32
N GLU A 69 2.67 28.16 -7.52
CA GLU A 69 2.25 29.12 -8.53
C GLU A 69 1.11 30.03 -8.01
N ALA A 70 0.11 29.45 -7.34
CA ALA A 70 -0.96 30.21 -6.73
C ALA A 70 -0.42 31.18 -5.67
N SER A 71 0.52 30.74 -4.82
CA SER A 71 1.13 31.59 -3.79
C SER A 71 1.88 32.79 -4.40
N GLU A 72 2.60 32.59 -5.50
CA GLU A 72 3.27 33.69 -6.22
C GLU A 72 2.27 34.69 -6.80
N VAL A 73 1.19 34.20 -7.43
CA VAL A 73 0.13 35.05 -7.99
C VAL A 73 -0.55 35.88 -6.90
N TYR A 74 -0.91 35.26 -5.77
CA TYR A 74 -1.52 35.97 -4.66
C TYR A 74 -0.57 36.98 -4.02
N SER A 75 0.71 36.64 -3.84
CA SER A 75 1.71 37.59 -3.33
C SER A 75 1.87 38.81 -4.25
N ALA A 76 1.88 38.59 -5.57
CA ALA A 76 1.93 39.67 -6.55
C ALA A 76 0.65 40.53 -6.50
N TYR A 77 -0.52 39.91 -6.33
CA TYR A 77 -1.79 40.63 -6.23
C TYR A 77 -1.90 41.45 -4.94
N ASN A 78 -1.54 40.89 -3.78
CA ASN A 78 -1.54 41.62 -2.50
C ASN A 78 -0.63 42.86 -2.57
N SER A 79 0.50 42.78 -3.29
CA SER A 79 1.39 43.92 -3.52
C SER A 79 0.76 45.08 -4.31
N THR A 80 -0.37 44.85 -4.99
CA THR A 80 -1.12 45.89 -5.72
C THR A 80 -2.22 46.55 -4.88
N ILE A 81 -2.51 46.02 -3.70
CA ILE A 81 -3.55 46.54 -2.79
C ILE A 81 -2.88 47.51 -1.81
N THR A 82 -3.30 48.78 -1.82
CA THR A 82 -2.92 49.78 -0.81
C THR A 82 -3.91 49.79 0.35
N GLU A 83 -3.39 50.04 1.56
CA GLU A 83 -4.09 49.99 2.86
C GLU A 83 -5.49 50.64 2.91
N PRO A 84 -6.39 50.15 3.81
CA PRO A 84 -6.09 49.39 5.05
C PRO A 84 -6.12 47.86 4.92
N ASP A 85 -6.59 47.34 3.79
CA ASP A 85 -6.90 45.91 3.60
C ASP A 85 -5.80 45.17 2.80
N GLY A 86 -4.54 45.61 2.89
CA GLY A 86 -3.41 45.13 2.08
C GLY A 86 -3.05 43.64 2.23
N ASP A 87 -3.80 42.90 3.05
CA ASP A 87 -3.68 41.45 3.27
C ASP A 87 -5.07 40.77 3.26
N PHE A 88 -5.95 41.19 2.35
CA PHE A 88 -7.32 40.65 2.27
C PHE A 88 -7.36 39.15 1.90
N MET A 89 -6.37 38.66 1.15
CA MET A 89 -6.32 37.26 0.71
C MET A 89 -5.41 36.44 1.62
N ASP A 90 -6.03 35.77 2.59
CA ASP A 90 -5.40 34.84 3.51
C ASP A 90 -4.81 33.61 2.76
N MET A 91 -3.48 33.46 2.81
CA MET A 91 -2.74 32.37 2.18
C MET A 91 -2.89 31.03 2.93
N GLN A 92 -3.59 31.02 4.07
CA GLN A 92 -3.74 29.84 4.92
C GLN A 92 -4.30 28.62 4.17
N THR A 93 -5.26 28.81 3.26
CA THR A 93 -5.83 27.70 2.45
C THR A 93 -4.80 27.03 1.53
N LEU A 94 -3.80 27.77 1.06
CA LEU A 94 -2.72 27.22 0.22
C LEU A 94 -1.67 26.46 1.05
N GLN A 95 -1.33 26.97 2.23
CA GLN A 95 -0.44 26.28 3.17
C GLN A 95 -1.06 24.97 3.69
N GLU A 96 -2.37 24.96 3.94
CA GLU A 96 -3.13 23.77 4.32
C GLU A 96 -3.14 22.72 3.20
N MET A 97 -3.25 23.13 1.93
CA MET A 97 -3.15 22.23 0.78
C MET A 97 -1.74 21.62 0.63
N GLN A 98 -0.68 22.36 0.99
CA GLN A 98 0.70 21.85 0.96
C GLN A 98 0.97 20.80 2.06
N SER A 99 0.19 20.84 3.15
CA SER A 99 0.38 20.00 4.34
C SER A 99 -0.64 18.87 4.45
N VAL A 100 -1.29 18.49 3.34
CA VAL A 100 -2.28 17.39 3.35
C VAL A 100 -1.58 16.08 3.71
N GLU A 101 -1.86 15.61 4.93
CA GLU A 101 -1.42 14.31 5.40
C GLU A 101 -2.14 13.20 4.63
N THR A 102 -1.44 12.09 4.38
CA THR A 102 -2.03 10.89 3.79
C THR A 102 -1.83 9.66 4.67
N PRO A 103 -2.42 9.62 5.89
CA PRO A 103 -2.10 8.60 6.89
C PRO A 103 -2.34 7.17 6.40
N ALA A 104 -3.37 6.97 5.56
CA ALA A 104 -3.66 5.67 4.95
C ALA A 104 -2.57 5.23 3.97
N THR A 105 -2.05 6.15 3.14
CA THR A 105 -0.94 5.87 2.22
C THR A 105 0.34 5.61 2.99
N ASP A 106 0.61 6.38 4.04
CA ASP A 106 1.82 6.25 4.85
C ASP A 106 1.82 4.91 5.61
N ALA A 107 0.68 4.52 6.20
CA ALA A 107 0.49 3.21 6.82
C ALA A 107 0.62 2.07 5.80
N PHE A 108 0.09 2.26 4.60
CA PHE A 108 0.21 1.27 3.52
C PHE A 108 1.68 1.06 3.10
N LEU A 109 2.43 2.14 2.86
CA LEU A 109 3.85 2.07 2.51
C LEU A 109 4.71 1.50 3.65
N ALA A 110 4.34 1.76 4.91
CA ALA A 110 4.95 1.12 6.06
C ALA A 110 4.73 -0.40 6.04
N GLU A 111 3.51 -0.86 5.78
CA GLU A 111 3.22 -2.30 5.71
C GLU A 111 3.96 -2.98 4.54
N VAL A 112 4.03 -2.36 3.36
CA VAL A 112 4.79 -2.91 2.22
C VAL A 112 6.26 -3.08 2.58
N ARG A 113 6.88 -2.08 3.22
CA ARG A 113 8.28 -2.15 3.68
C ARG A 113 8.48 -3.24 4.73
N ALA A 114 7.58 -3.36 5.70
CA ALA A 114 7.63 -4.38 6.74
C ALA A 114 7.45 -5.80 6.15
N SER A 115 6.52 -5.97 5.21
CA SER A 115 6.29 -7.24 4.51
C SER A 115 7.51 -7.70 3.71
N GLY A 116 8.25 -6.78 3.07
CA GLY A 116 9.50 -7.11 2.40
C GLY A 116 10.57 -7.68 3.35
N ILE A 117 10.64 -7.17 4.58
CA ILE A 117 11.53 -7.70 5.62
C ILE A 117 11.08 -9.10 6.04
N ASP A 118 9.78 -9.32 6.22
CA ASP A 118 9.23 -10.63 6.59
C ASP A 118 9.51 -11.69 5.52
N GLN A 119 9.36 -11.34 4.23
CA GLN A 119 9.69 -12.21 3.11
C GLN A 119 11.19 -12.54 3.06
N TRP A 120 12.05 -11.55 3.28
CA TRP A 120 13.50 -11.77 3.35
C TRP A 120 13.88 -12.69 4.51
N ILE A 121 13.27 -12.54 5.70
CA ILE A 121 13.47 -13.45 6.83
C ILE A 121 13.01 -14.87 6.47
N ALA A 122 11.83 -15.01 5.87
CA ALA A 122 11.27 -16.31 5.48
C ALA A 122 12.17 -17.05 4.47
N SER A 123 12.78 -16.32 3.53
CA SER A 123 13.71 -16.89 2.54
C SER A 123 14.96 -17.56 3.15
N ARG A 124 15.28 -17.27 4.42
CA ARG A 124 16.49 -17.77 5.09
C ARG A 124 16.33 -19.17 5.66
N ASP A 125 15.12 -19.74 5.68
CA ASP A 125 14.87 -21.15 6.03
C ASP A 125 15.56 -21.57 7.34
N GLY A 126 15.55 -20.69 8.35
CA GLY A 126 16.16 -20.92 9.66
C GLY A 126 17.70 -20.97 9.70
N ARG A 127 18.42 -20.77 8.58
CA ARG A 127 19.89 -20.84 8.52
C ARG A 127 20.63 -19.67 9.17
N TRP A 128 19.91 -18.61 9.54
CA TRP A 128 20.49 -17.38 10.10
C TRP A 128 19.72 -16.96 11.35
N ASN A 129 20.36 -17.01 12.52
CA ASN A 129 19.72 -16.83 13.83
C ASN A 129 20.22 -15.62 14.63
N GLY A 130 21.22 -14.88 14.14
CA GLY A 130 21.79 -13.73 14.87
C GLY A 130 20.96 -12.45 14.78
N THR A 131 20.37 -12.15 13.61
CA THR A 131 19.73 -10.84 13.34
C THR A 131 18.25 -10.94 12.94
N SER A 132 17.68 -12.14 12.85
CA SER A 132 16.30 -12.35 12.38
C SER A 132 15.28 -11.78 13.37
N ALA A 133 15.53 -11.89 14.68
CA ALA A 133 14.69 -11.29 15.70
C ALA A 133 14.76 -9.74 15.69
N GLU A 134 15.91 -9.17 15.36
CA GLU A 134 16.08 -7.72 15.23
C GLU A 134 15.37 -7.19 13.99
N ALA A 135 15.47 -7.92 12.87
CA ALA A 135 14.74 -7.60 11.65
C ALA A 135 13.21 -7.66 11.84
N GLN A 136 12.70 -8.65 12.58
CA GLN A 136 11.27 -8.72 12.94
C GLN A 136 10.84 -7.52 13.79
N ARG A 137 11.65 -7.14 14.78
CA ARG A 137 11.38 -5.94 15.60
C ARG A 137 11.40 -4.66 14.77
N PHE A 138 12.33 -4.55 13.84
CA PHE A 138 12.42 -3.41 12.93
C PHE A 138 11.20 -3.32 12.00
N ALA A 139 10.77 -4.45 11.42
CA ALA A 139 9.53 -4.51 10.64
C ALA A 139 8.30 -4.09 11.47
N ALA A 140 8.21 -4.54 12.73
CA ALA A 140 7.13 -4.14 13.63
C ALA A 140 7.16 -2.64 13.97
N GLN A 141 8.35 -2.05 14.12
CA GLN A 141 8.50 -0.60 14.32
C GLN A 141 8.04 0.19 13.10
N ILE A 142 8.41 -0.23 11.89
CA ILE A 142 7.97 0.43 10.65
C ILE A 142 6.44 0.47 10.58
N ARG A 143 5.75 -0.63 10.90
CA ARG A 143 4.27 -0.70 10.92
C ARG A 143 3.62 0.29 11.88
N GLN A 144 4.29 0.63 12.97
CA GLN A 144 3.81 1.59 13.97
C GLN A 144 4.13 3.05 13.60
N GLY A 145 4.64 3.30 12.39
CA GLY A 145 5.09 4.63 11.97
C GLY A 145 6.47 5.01 12.50
N GLY A 146 7.26 4.04 12.97
CA GLY A 146 8.65 4.27 13.34
C GLY A 146 9.45 4.75 12.13
N SER A 147 10.10 5.90 12.26
CA SER A 147 10.98 6.42 11.22
C SER A 147 12.16 5.46 10.98
N VAL A 148 12.50 5.27 9.71
CA VAL A 148 13.78 4.68 9.29
C VAL A 148 14.89 5.72 9.50
#